data_AF-T1JAB3-F1
#
_entry.id   AF-T1JAB3-F1
#
_cell.length_a   1.000
_cell.length_b   1.000
_cell.length_c   1.000
_cell.angle_alpha   90.00
_cell.angle_beta   90.00
_cell.angle_gamma   90.00
#
_symmetry.space_group_name_H-M   'P 1'
#
loop_
_entity.id
_entity.type
_entity.pdbx_description
1 polymer ?
#
loop_
_entity_poly.entity_id
_entity_poly.type
_entity_poly.pdbx_seq_one_letter_code
_entity_poly.pdbx_strand_id
1 'polypeptide(L)'
;MVYAAKERFQQMIAAFSENDVEQAKYIAKMIVSDYGTHYTKSVDVGAAFVREDYLRPYFVEVNNEERSNVLSAAKLSLLEYTGYSWNNKQHLNNSLLTDYNDAILEKKIRFFGGLNWEKDTIAECLVVVDRSGDLLSSLLTASNFPGAQSSLLISVKKMFIKVIQEYYLRNIHRGCTRPRSSNFEYTANLDDDSCESTEVSNYVFGGFFARVKEVYTYGLGDDWSSVNLANPLTLGYTCPTKFEASIVYSRISFRTHTNGQYHAFVKQELVSCLANESLGMNYLFGGLYSPDVDNIQTKSKSCPPFYKAITVNAQLGSLSICINNSDNSYAKRYALPFGGFASSSNEYQCPIGYKKYFAMKFDVITPAAGYKFAASFGSGNIYYCLQELYVKNMGIVLPRIQPSFNNTPDCSLREIEVKLEEKNSILETGSE
;
A
#
# COMPACT_ATOMS: atom_id res chain seq x y z
N MET A 1 22.48 19.10 4.73
CA MET A 1 21.23 18.46 4.26
C MET A 1 21.21 18.28 2.74
N VAL A 2 21.49 19.32 1.93
CA VAL A 2 21.50 19.23 0.44
C VAL A 2 22.50 18.19 -0.12
N TYR A 3 23.69 18.07 0.48
CA TYR A 3 24.70 17.09 0.06
C TYR A 3 24.21 15.63 0.20
N ALA A 4 23.54 15.30 1.30
CA ALA A 4 23.07 13.94 1.57
C ALA A 4 21.95 13.49 0.62
N ALA A 5 21.06 14.41 0.21
CA ALA A 5 20.02 14.09 -0.76
C ALA A 5 20.62 13.81 -2.13
N LYS A 6 21.49 14.71 -2.63
CA LYS A 6 22.14 14.56 -3.95
C LYS A 6 22.94 13.25 -4.04
N GLU A 7 23.64 12.88 -2.97
CA GLU A 7 24.43 11.65 -2.88
C GLU A 7 23.56 10.40 -3.05
N ARG A 8 22.37 10.35 -2.44
CA ARG A 8 21.44 9.22 -2.65
C ARG A 8 20.90 9.13 -4.07
N PHE A 9 20.62 10.27 -4.72
CA PHE A 9 20.27 10.27 -6.13
C PHE A 9 21.42 9.77 -7.00
N GLN A 10 22.67 10.13 -6.69
CA GLN A 10 23.85 9.61 -7.38
C GLN A 10 24.02 8.11 -7.18
N GLN A 11 23.82 7.58 -5.97
CA GLN A 11 23.84 6.14 -5.70
C GLN A 11 22.75 5.40 -6.49
N MET A 12 21.54 5.95 -6.55
CA MET A 12 20.45 5.39 -7.35
C MET A 12 20.80 5.37 -8.85
N ILE A 13 21.37 6.47 -9.37
CA ILE A 13 21.79 6.56 -10.78
C ILE A 13 22.92 5.56 -11.07
N ALA A 14 23.91 5.45 -10.19
CA ALA A 14 25.04 4.55 -10.33
C ALA A 14 24.60 3.07 -10.33
N ALA A 15 23.78 2.67 -9.35
CA ALA A 15 23.23 1.32 -9.31
C ALA A 15 22.44 0.99 -10.59
N PHE A 16 21.65 1.93 -11.10
CA PHE A 16 20.91 1.73 -12.34
C PHE A 16 21.83 1.63 -13.56
N SER A 17 22.93 2.41 -13.63
CA SER A 17 23.90 2.32 -14.73
C SER A 17 24.70 1.03 -14.72
N GLU A 18 24.91 0.44 -13.55
CA GLU A 18 25.52 -0.89 -13.37
C GLU A 18 24.52 -2.04 -13.60
N ASN A 19 23.34 -1.74 -14.16
CA ASN A 19 22.26 -2.70 -14.40
C ASN A 19 21.66 -3.35 -13.12
N ASP A 20 22.01 -2.85 -11.93
CA ASP A 20 21.43 -3.25 -10.65
C ASP A 20 20.12 -2.49 -10.37
N VAL A 21 19.08 -2.84 -11.14
CA VAL A 21 17.77 -2.19 -11.11
C VAL A 21 17.06 -2.36 -9.76
N GLU A 22 17.28 -3.47 -9.06
CA GLU A 22 16.63 -3.74 -7.77
C GLU A 22 17.25 -2.90 -6.65
N GLN A 23 18.58 -2.77 -6.60
CA GLN A 23 19.24 -1.82 -5.70
C GLN A 23 18.81 -0.38 -6.00
N ALA A 24 18.73 0.00 -7.27
CA ALA A 24 18.28 1.33 -7.66
C ALA A 24 16.83 1.61 -7.17
N LYS A 25 15.92 0.63 -7.31
CA LYS A 25 14.54 0.74 -6.77
C LYS A 25 14.52 0.79 -5.24
N TYR A 26 15.39 0.04 -4.56
CA TYR A 26 15.50 0.09 -3.11
C TYR A 26 15.93 1.48 -2.64
N ILE A 27 17.00 2.03 -3.22
CA ILE A 27 17.47 3.39 -2.92
C ILE A 27 16.36 4.41 -3.22
N ALA A 28 15.66 4.27 -4.35
CA ALA A 28 14.53 5.13 -4.70
C ALA A 28 13.43 5.11 -3.62
N LYS A 29 13.06 3.94 -3.09
CA LYS A 29 12.09 3.80 -1.99
C LYS A 29 12.59 4.50 -0.72
N MET A 30 13.88 4.37 -0.40
CA MET A 30 14.49 5.06 0.72
C MET A 30 14.52 6.59 0.53
N ILE A 31 14.70 7.08 -0.70
CA ILE A 31 14.55 8.51 -1.01
C ILE A 31 13.12 8.97 -0.73
N VAL A 32 12.09 8.21 -1.16
CA VAL A 32 10.68 8.56 -0.87
C VAL A 32 10.41 8.59 0.63
N SER A 33 10.93 7.62 1.37
CA SER A 33 10.78 7.53 2.83
C SER A 33 11.36 8.76 3.54
N ASP A 34 12.57 9.16 3.16
CA ASP A 34 13.32 10.17 3.93
C ASP A 34 13.04 11.60 3.47
N TYR A 35 12.68 11.79 2.20
CA TYR A 35 12.51 13.11 1.61
C TYR A 35 11.08 13.38 1.08
N GLY A 36 10.18 12.39 1.15
CA GLY A 36 8.82 12.49 0.64
C GLY A 36 8.72 12.28 -0.87
N THR A 37 7.64 12.77 -1.50
CA THR A 37 7.39 12.57 -2.94
C THR A 37 7.62 13.83 -3.77
N HIS A 38 7.64 15.00 -3.12
CA HIS A 38 7.75 16.32 -3.74
C HIS A 38 8.86 17.13 -3.07
N TYR A 39 9.40 18.13 -3.78
CA TYR A 39 10.20 19.19 -3.20
C TYR A 39 9.49 20.53 -3.33
N THR A 40 9.61 21.35 -2.30
CA THR A 40 9.04 22.70 -2.27
C THR A 40 9.89 23.64 -3.10
N LYS A 41 9.27 24.35 -4.04
CA LYS A 41 9.91 25.39 -4.89
C LYS A 41 9.67 26.79 -4.37
N SER A 42 8.45 27.04 -3.91
CA SER A 42 8.03 28.32 -3.35
C SER A 42 7.22 28.10 -2.08
N VAL A 43 7.31 29.07 -1.19
CA VAL A 43 6.61 29.09 0.08
C VAL A 43 5.98 30.46 0.25
N ASP A 44 4.74 30.48 0.73
CA ASP A 44 4.13 31.70 1.24
C ASP A 44 4.41 31.78 2.72
N VAL A 45 5.00 32.89 3.13
CA VAL A 45 5.47 33.10 4.50
C VAL A 45 4.61 34.16 5.15
N GLY A 46 4.02 33.82 6.28
CA GLY A 46 3.07 34.67 6.96
C GLY A 46 2.70 34.14 8.34
N ALA A 47 1.59 34.64 8.85
CA ALA A 47 0.93 34.07 10.01
C ALA A 47 -0.56 33.94 9.69
N ALA A 48 -1.22 32.93 10.26
CA ALA A 48 -2.64 32.68 10.06
C ALA A 48 -3.30 32.32 11.39
N PHE A 49 -4.42 32.97 11.66
CA PHE A 49 -5.37 32.58 12.69
C PHE A 49 -6.54 31.88 12.01
N VAL A 50 -6.81 30.63 12.39
CA VAL A 50 -7.89 29.84 11.82
C VAL A 50 -8.81 29.37 12.94
N ARG A 51 -10.10 29.68 12.81
CA ARG A 51 -11.16 29.14 13.64
C ARG A 51 -12.02 28.20 12.80
N GLU A 52 -12.14 26.95 13.25
CA GLU A 52 -12.95 25.90 12.64
C GLU A 52 -14.10 25.58 13.59
N ASP A 53 -15.32 26.00 13.23
CA ASP A 53 -16.53 25.74 14.00
C ASP A 53 -17.32 24.59 13.33
N TYR A 54 -17.59 23.54 14.10
CA TYR A 54 -18.40 22.39 13.66
C TYR A 54 -19.84 22.60 14.10
N LEU A 55 -20.75 22.76 13.16
CA LEU A 55 -22.15 23.11 13.42
C LEU A 55 -23.07 21.89 13.43
N ARG A 56 -24.18 21.99 14.17
CA ARG A 56 -25.29 21.04 14.08
C ARG A 56 -25.82 20.99 12.64
N PRO A 57 -25.97 19.79 12.03
CA PRO A 57 -26.47 19.67 10.66
C PRO A 57 -27.80 20.37 10.42
N TYR A 58 -28.75 20.25 11.36
CA TYR A 58 -30.07 20.87 11.26
C TYR A 58 -30.02 22.40 11.06
N PHE A 59 -29.12 23.10 11.78
CA PHE A 59 -28.96 24.55 11.64
C PHE A 59 -28.50 24.92 10.23
N VAL A 60 -27.57 24.15 9.66
CA VAL A 60 -27.06 24.38 8.31
C VAL A 60 -28.13 24.07 7.26
N GLU A 61 -28.91 23.00 7.46
CA GLU A 61 -29.98 22.58 6.54
C GLU A 61 -31.11 23.61 6.46
N VAL A 62 -31.60 24.09 7.61
CA VAL A 62 -32.69 25.09 7.67
C VAL A 62 -32.25 26.45 7.11
N ASN A 63 -31.00 26.84 7.33
CA ASN A 63 -30.46 28.13 6.87
C ASN A 63 -29.69 28.04 5.56
N ASN A 64 -29.87 26.96 4.78
CA ASN A 64 -29.11 26.72 3.56
C ASN A 64 -29.39 27.79 2.48
N GLU A 65 -30.65 28.23 2.35
CA GLU A 65 -31.03 29.32 1.43
C GLU A 65 -30.44 30.67 1.87
N GLU A 66 -30.16 30.84 3.16
CA GLU A 66 -29.59 32.04 3.76
C GLU A 66 -28.09 31.89 4.09
N ARG A 67 -27.35 31.13 3.27
CA ARG A 67 -25.92 30.85 3.51
C ARG A 67 -25.05 32.10 3.77
N SER A 68 -25.40 33.24 3.16
CA SER A 68 -24.73 34.53 3.41
C SER A 68 -24.88 35.02 4.86
N ASN A 69 -26.06 34.81 5.47
CA ASN A 69 -26.34 35.17 6.85
C ASN A 69 -25.56 34.26 7.81
N VAL A 70 -25.48 32.95 7.50
CA VAL A 70 -24.65 31.99 8.26
C VAL A 70 -23.17 32.39 8.22
N LEU A 71 -22.64 32.74 7.05
CA LEU A 71 -21.25 33.22 6.91
C LEU A 71 -21.02 34.55 7.64
N SER A 72 -22.01 35.44 7.67
CA SER A 72 -21.94 36.70 8.41
C SER A 72 -21.90 36.46 9.92
N ALA A 73 -22.74 35.57 10.43
CA ALA A 73 -22.73 35.13 11.82
C ALA A 73 -21.39 34.49 12.22
N ALA A 74 -20.82 33.64 11.38
CA ALA A 74 -19.50 33.05 11.60
C ALA A 74 -18.40 34.13 11.73
N LYS A 75 -18.40 35.13 10.83
CA LYS A 75 -17.46 36.26 10.88
C LYS A 75 -17.66 37.11 12.13
N LEU A 76 -18.90 37.41 12.49
CA LEU A 76 -19.21 38.16 13.71
C LEU A 76 -18.75 37.41 14.97
N SER A 77 -19.03 36.11 15.07
CA SER A 77 -18.58 35.25 16.17
C SER A 77 -17.04 35.22 16.26
N LEU A 78 -16.34 35.22 15.13
CA LEU A 78 -14.88 35.33 15.08
C LEU A 78 -14.39 36.68 15.61
N LEU A 79 -14.98 37.79 15.15
CA LEU A 79 -14.59 39.14 15.58
C LEU A 79 -14.87 39.38 17.07
N GLU A 80 -15.98 38.85 17.59
CA GLU A 80 -16.28 38.89 19.03
C GLU A 80 -15.25 38.11 19.85
N TYR A 81 -14.79 36.97 19.34
CA TYR A 81 -13.77 36.17 20.00
C TYR A 81 -12.39 36.86 20.03
N THR A 82 -11.97 37.47 18.92
CA THR A 82 -10.66 38.12 18.83
C THR A 82 -10.65 39.53 19.42
N GLY A 83 -11.81 40.17 19.59
CA GLY A 83 -11.91 41.59 19.92
C GLY A 83 -11.44 42.51 18.78
N TYR A 84 -11.19 41.97 17.58
CA TYR A 84 -10.66 42.72 16.46
C TYR A 84 -11.72 43.68 15.90
N SER A 85 -11.36 44.96 15.80
CA SER A 85 -12.22 46.00 15.24
C SER A 85 -12.11 46.02 13.71
N TRP A 86 -13.08 45.44 13.02
CA TRP A 86 -13.14 45.45 11.56
C TRP A 86 -14.09 46.54 11.03
N ASN A 87 -13.58 47.44 10.19
CA ASN A 87 -14.35 48.60 9.67
C ASN A 87 -15.64 48.20 8.93
N ASN A 88 -15.66 47.04 8.28
CA ASN A 88 -16.83 46.57 7.53
C ASN A 88 -17.77 45.68 8.37
N LYS A 89 -17.57 45.59 9.69
CA LYS A 89 -18.44 44.80 10.59
C LYS A 89 -19.92 45.17 10.46
N GLN A 90 -20.20 46.46 10.25
CA GLN A 90 -21.56 46.99 10.07
C GLN A 90 -22.31 46.46 8.83
N HIS A 91 -21.58 45.91 7.85
CA HIS A 91 -22.18 45.29 6.67
C HIS A 91 -22.54 43.81 6.87
N LEU A 92 -22.18 43.23 8.01
CA LEU A 92 -22.49 41.84 8.33
C LEU A 92 -23.89 41.74 8.94
N ASN A 93 -24.68 40.78 8.45
CA ASN A 93 -25.95 40.44 9.07
C ASN A 93 -25.72 39.72 10.41
N ASN A 94 -26.35 40.19 11.48
CA ASN A 94 -26.27 39.63 12.82
C ASN A 94 -27.50 38.80 13.23
N SER A 95 -28.51 38.67 12.37
CA SER A 95 -29.79 38.01 12.71
C SER A 95 -29.62 36.58 13.21
N LEU A 96 -28.68 35.84 12.62
CA LEU A 96 -28.39 34.44 12.97
C LEU A 96 -27.25 34.27 13.97
N LEU A 97 -26.71 35.36 14.56
CA LEU A 97 -25.50 35.24 15.40
C LEU A 97 -25.72 34.38 16.65
N THR A 98 -26.84 34.57 17.36
CA THR A 98 -27.18 33.76 18.54
C THR A 98 -27.39 32.31 18.17
N ASP A 99 -28.24 32.05 17.16
CA ASP A 99 -28.54 30.69 16.69
C ASP A 99 -27.29 29.97 16.17
N TYR A 100 -26.40 30.70 15.48
CA TYR A 100 -25.10 30.19 15.04
C TYR A 100 -24.27 29.75 16.23
N ASN A 101 -24.11 30.61 17.24
CA ASN A 101 -23.31 30.31 18.42
C ASN A 101 -23.86 29.09 19.20
N ASP A 102 -25.18 28.95 19.29
CA ASP A 102 -25.86 27.82 19.93
C ASP A 102 -25.77 26.53 19.10
N ALA A 103 -25.66 26.65 17.78
CA ALA A 103 -25.51 25.53 16.85
C ALA A 103 -24.08 24.94 16.85
N ILE A 104 -23.09 25.58 17.47
CA ILE A 104 -21.72 25.07 17.50
C ILE A 104 -21.62 23.84 18.41
N LEU A 105 -21.17 22.72 17.85
CA LEU A 105 -20.87 21.47 18.53
C LEU A 105 -19.42 21.41 19.02
N GLU A 106 -18.48 21.87 18.20
CA GLU A 106 -17.05 21.85 18.51
C GLU A 106 -16.40 23.10 17.92
N LYS A 107 -15.43 23.66 18.67
CA LYS A 107 -14.62 24.82 18.26
C LYS A 107 -13.16 24.40 18.24
N LYS A 108 -12.49 24.58 17.11
CA LYS A 108 -11.03 24.42 17.02
C LYS A 108 -10.40 25.74 16.61
N ILE A 109 -9.36 26.11 17.32
CA ILE A 109 -8.59 27.33 17.05
C ILE A 109 -7.16 26.91 16.78
N ARG A 110 -6.62 27.39 15.66
CA ARG A 110 -5.26 27.10 15.22
C ARG A 110 -4.54 28.41 14.94
N PHE A 111 -3.33 28.50 15.46
CA PHE A 111 -2.41 29.59 15.21
C PHE A 111 -1.23 29.05 14.42
N PHE A 112 -0.99 29.64 13.25
CA PHE A 112 0.20 29.39 12.45
C PHE A 112 1.05 30.64 12.51
N GLY A 113 2.21 30.56 13.16
CA GLY A 113 3.02 31.73 13.44
C GLY A 113 2.44 32.62 14.54
N GLY A 114 2.89 33.87 14.59
CA GLY A 114 2.51 34.85 15.60
C GLY A 114 1.96 36.12 14.95
N LEU A 115 0.71 36.45 15.25
CA LEU A 115 0.06 37.69 14.85
C LEU A 115 0.09 38.66 16.01
N ASN A 116 0.52 39.90 15.75
CA ASN A 116 0.33 40.99 16.69
C ASN A 116 -1.04 41.65 16.45
N TRP A 117 -1.99 41.37 17.35
CA TRP A 117 -3.33 41.94 17.30
C TRP A 117 -3.39 43.42 17.73
N GLU A 118 -2.37 43.93 18.42
CA GLU A 118 -2.29 45.31 18.91
C GLU A 118 -1.76 46.30 17.86
N LYS A 119 -1.02 45.82 16.85
CA LYS A 119 -0.35 46.62 15.83
C LYS A 119 -0.75 46.21 14.41
N ASP A 120 -2.03 46.36 14.08
CA ASP A 120 -2.54 46.19 12.70
C ASP A 120 -2.33 44.80 12.08
N THR A 121 -2.37 43.72 12.87
CA THR A 121 -2.24 42.33 12.39
C THR A 121 -0.92 42.04 11.65
N ILE A 122 0.17 42.70 12.03
CA ILE A 122 1.50 42.38 11.51
C ILE A 122 1.94 41.01 12.04
N ALA A 123 2.44 40.15 11.15
CA ALA A 123 3.01 38.87 11.53
C ALA A 123 4.40 39.08 12.15
N GLU A 124 4.55 38.73 13.43
CA GLU A 124 5.80 38.82 14.18
C GLU A 124 6.61 37.52 14.12
N CYS A 125 5.92 36.37 14.12
CA CYS A 125 6.55 35.06 13.97
C CYS A 125 6.08 34.44 12.67
N LEU A 126 6.86 34.62 11.62
CA LEU A 126 6.56 34.13 10.29
C LEU A 126 6.76 32.61 10.19
N VAL A 127 5.78 31.92 9.61
CA VAL A 127 5.85 30.50 9.27
C VAL A 127 5.45 30.31 7.82
N VAL A 128 5.75 29.12 7.28
CA VAL A 128 5.26 28.72 5.97
C VAL A 128 3.78 28.37 6.10
N VAL A 129 2.91 29.19 5.49
CA VAL A 129 1.44 29.00 5.52
C VAL A 129 0.95 28.27 4.28
N ASP A 130 1.66 28.38 3.15
CA ASP A 130 1.38 27.63 1.94
C ASP A 130 2.68 27.19 1.23
N ARG A 131 2.60 26.11 0.44
CA ARG A 131 3.73 25.48 -0.25
C ARG A 131 3.33 25.05 -1.64
N SER A 132 4.16 25.40 -2.62
CA SER A 132 4.05 24.89 -3.99
C SER A 132 5.35 24.21 -4.43
N GLY A 133 5.24 23.16 -5.24
CA GLY A 133 6.38 22.31 -5.56
C GLY A 133 6.11 21.29 -6.66
N ASP A 134 7.16 20.56 -7.02
CA ASP A 134 7.13 19.51 -8.03
C ASP A 134 7.48 18.14 -7.41
N LEU A 135 7.22 17.07 -8.15
CA LEU A 135 7.73 15.73 -7.84
C LEU A 135 9.25 15.71 -7.71
N LEU A 136 9.78 14.94 -6.75
CA LEU A 136 11.22 14.73 -6.60
C LEU A 136 11.89 14.15 -7.84
N SER A 137 11.17 13.36 -8.62
CA SER A 137 11.66 12.82 -9.89
C SER A 137 12.00 13.91 -10.91
N SER A 138 11.46 15.13 -10.77
CA SER A 138 11.81 16.27 -11.61
C SER A 138 13.22 16.82 -11.33
N LEU A 139 13.88 16.43 -10.24
CA LEU A 139 15.27 16.80 -9.96
C LEU A 139 16.27 16.01 -10.81
N LEU A 140 15.86 14.89 -11.43
CA LEU A 140 16.69 14.09 -12.33
C LEU A 140 16.84 14.77 -13.69
N THR A 141 17.71 15.79 -13.74
CA THR A 141 18.04 16.57 -14.93
C THR A 141 19.54 16.57 -15.19
N ALA A 142 19.93 16.81 -16.44
CA ALA A 142 21.33 16.97 -16.81
C ALA A 142 22.00 18.16 -16.08
N SER A 143 21.24 19.20 -15.72
CA SER A 143 21.77 20.32 -14.93
C SER A 143 22.16 19.92 -13.50
N ASN A 144 21.37 19.07 -12.85
CA ASN A 144 21.64 18.62 -11.48
C ASN A 144 22.67 17.49 -11.42
N PHE A 145 22.72 16.67 -12.48
CA PHE A 145 23.60 15.51 -12.62
C PHE A 145 24.38 15.55 -13.96
N PRO A 146 25.30 16.51 -14.15
CA PRO A 146 25.99 16.72 -15.42
C PRO A 146 26.92 15.56 -15.82
N GLY A 147 27.32 14.71 -14.87
CA GLY A 147 28.13 13.51 -15.13
C GLY A 147 27.35 12.30 -15.64
N ALA A 148 26.01 12.36 -15.70
CA ALA A 148 25.17 11.26 -16.16
C ALA A 148 24.62 11.53 -17.58
N GLN A 149 24.55 10.50 -18.41
CA GLN A 149 23.96 10.61 -19.75
C GLN A 149 22.46 10.94 -19.68
N SER A 150 21.97 11.81 -20.56
CA SER A 150 20.56 12.23 -20.59
C SER A 150 19.59 11.06 -20.78
N SER A 151 19.94 10.07 -21.60
CA SER A 151 19.15 8.85 -21.82
C SER A 151 19.00 8.02 -20.53
N LEU A 152 20.10 7.85 -19.79
CA LEU A 152 20.12 7.18 -18.49
C LEU A 152 19.21 7.90 -17.49
N LEU A 153 19.33 9.23 -17.38
CA LEU A 153 18.51 10.04 -16.47
C LEU A 153 17.00 9.93 -16.78
N ILE A 154 16.62 9.85 -18.05
CA ILE A 154 15.22 9.63 -18.45
C ILE A 154 14.71 8.26 -17.96
N SER A 155 15.51 7.21 -18.11
CA SER A 155 15.16 5.86 -17.66
C SER A 155 15.06 5.77 -16.13
N VAL A 156 16.03 6.33 -15.41
CA VAL A 156 16.02 6.41 -13.95
C VAL A 156 14.80 7.21 -13.47
N LYS A 157 14.49 8.33 -14.12
CA LYS A 157 13.31 9.14 -13.80
C LYS A 157 12.01 8.36 -13.95
N LYS A 158 11.84 7.59 -15.03
CA LYS A 158 10.66 6.72 -15.23
C LYS A 158 10.56 5.66 -14.13
N MET A 159 11.67 5.02 -13.76
CA MET A 159 11.70 4.06 -12.66
C MET A 159 11.30 4.71 -11.33
N PHE A 160 11.85 5.90 -11.03
CA PHE A 160 11.56 6.60 -9.79
C PHE A 160 10.10 7.08 -9.71
N ILE A 161 9.50 7.52 -10.83
CA ILE A 161 8.07 7.85 -10.91
C ILE A 161 7.22 6.63 -10.54
N LYS A 162 7.55 5.43 -11.04
CA LYS A 162 6.83 4.20 -10.69
C LYS A 162 6.92 3.91 -9.19
N VAL A 163 8.08 4.11 -8.57
CA VAL A 163 8.24 3.95 -7.11
C VAL A 163 7.37 4.94 -6.33
N ILE A 164 7.29 6.20 -6.77
CA ILE A 164 6.40 7.20 -6.15
C ILE A 164 4.92 6.79 -6.33
N GLN A 165 4.53 6.32 -7.52
CA GLN A 165 3.16 5.83 -7.76
C GLN A 165 2.81 4.62 -6.87
N GLU A 166 3.72 3.66 -6.72
CA GLU A 166 3.54 2.52 -5.83
C GLU A 166 3.32 2.96 -4.38
N TYR A 167 4.03 4.00 -3.91
CA TYR A 167 3.80 4.57 -2.58
C TYR A 167 2.35 5.07 -2.42
N TYR A 168 1.82 5.81 -3.40
CA TYR A 168 0.42 6.27 -3.33
C TYR A 168 -0.56 5.11 -3.43
N LEU A 169 -0.40 4.20 -4.39
CA LEU A 169 -1.30 3.05 -4.58
C LEU A 169 -1.43 2.18 -3.31
N ARG A 170 -0.33 2.02 -2.56
CA ARG A 170 -0.35 1.28 -1.28
C ARG A 170 -1.14 1.98 -0.18
N ASN A 171 -1.23 3.31 -0.23
CA ASN A 171 -1.91 4.16 0.76
C ASN A 171 -3.33 4.60 0.33
N ILE A 172 -3.80 4.14 -0.83
CA ILE A 172 -5.20 4.29 -1.21
C ILE A 172 -6.02 3.24 -0.44
N HIS A 173 -6.98 3.76 0.32
CA HIS A 173 -7.99 3.02 1.05
C HIS A 173 -9.33 3.28 0.38
N ARG A 174 -9.72 2.37 -0.50
CA ARG A 174 -11.01 2.40 -1.19
C ARG A 174 -12.14 1.99 -0.23
N GLY A 175 -13.28 2.65 -0.36
CA GLY A 175 -14.51 2.31 0.37
C GLY A 175 -15.51 3.45 0.30
N CYS A 176 -16.74 3.21 0.78
CA CYS A 176 -17.77 4.23 0.75
C CYS A 176 -17.40 5.44 1.63
N THR A 177 -17.37 6.63 1.02
CA THR A 177 -17.01 7.89 1.70
C THR A 177 -18.22 8.71 2.18
N ARG A 178 -19.45 8.27 1.92
CA ARG A 178 -20.68 9.01 2.28
C ARG A 178 -21.15 8.67 3.70
N PRO A 179 -21.13 9.63 4.66
CA PRO A 179 -21.41 9.33 6.07
C PRO A 179 -22.80 8.77 6.38
N ARG A 180 -23.79 9.01 5.51
CA ARG A 180 -25.18 8.55 5.68
C ARG A 180 -25.44 7.16 5.08
N SER A 181 -24.49 6.59 4.34
CA SER A 181 -24.63 5.25 3.76
C SER A 181 -24.40 4.15 4.81
N SER A 182 -25.12 3.03 4.71
CA SER A 182 -25.03 1.92 5.66
C SER A 182 -23.66 1.25 5.71
N ASN A 183 -22.92 1.31 4.60
CA ASN A 183 -21.57 0.79 4.44
C ASN A 183 -20.51 1.90 4.49
N PHE A 184 -20.78 3.04 5.14
CA PHE A 184 -19.77 4.09 5.30
C PHE A 184 -18.50 3.56 5.98
N GLU A 185 -17.34 3.83 5.37
CA GLU A 185 -16.03 3.41 5.85
C GLU A 185 -15.20 4.64 6.26
N TYR A 186 -15.05 4.83 7.57
CA TYR A 186 -14.35 6.01 8.11
C TYR A 186 -12.86 6.07 7.76
N THR A 187 -12.24 4.94 7.40
CA THR A 187 -10.83 4.90 6.97
C THR A 187 -10.64 5.10 5.47
N ALA A 188 -11.72 5.13 4.68
CA ALA A 188 -11.64 5.30 3.25
C ALA A 188 -11.21 6.72 2.89
N ASN A 189 -10.24 6.83 1.99
CA ASN A 189 -9.75 8.10 1.45
C ASN A 189 -10.02 8.25 -0.06
N LEU A 190 -10.65 7.24 -0.68
CA LEU A 190 -11.08 7.25 -2.05
C LEU A 190 -12.41 6.50 -2.16
N ASP A 191 -13.43 7.16 -2.72
CA ASP A 191 -14.72 6.53 -2.99
C ASP A 191 -14.56 5.38 -3.98
N ASP A 192 -15.28 4.29 -3.75
CA ASP A 192 -15.29 3.10 -4.58
C ASP A 192 -16.65 2.86 -5.24
N ASP A 193 -17.53 3.87 -5.18
CA ASP A 193 -18.89 3.86 -5.71
C ASP A 193 -19.80 2.82 -5.04
N SER A 194 -19.38 2.23 -3.90
CA SER A 194 -20.18 1.27 -3.13
C SER A 194 -21.25 1.93 -2.26
N CYS A 195 -21.27 3.25 -2.11
CA CYS A 195 -22.17 3.93 -1.17
C CYS A 195 -23.66 3.77 -1.46
N GLU A 196 -23.99 3.49 -2.72
CA GLU A 196 -25.35 3.23 -3.20
C GLU A 196 -25.56 1.77 -3.61
N SER A 197 -24.50 0.94 -3.55
CA SER A 197 -24.60 -0.44 -4.00
C SER A 197 -25.44 -1.25 -3.01
N THR A 198 -26.59 -1.72 -3.50
CA THR A 198 -27.42 -2.72 -2.81
C THR A 198 -26.91 -4.13 -3.05
N GLU A 199 -26.02 -4.31 -4.02
CA GLU A 199 -25.43 -5.58 -4.43
C GLU A 199 -23.98 -5.67 -3.97
N VAL A 200 -23.74 -6.36 -2.85
CA VAL A 200 -22.41 -6.89 -2.58
C VAL A 200 -22.35 -8.29 -3.19
N SER A 201 -21.54 -8.47 -4.24
CA SER A 201 -21.33 -9.78 -4.83
C SER A 201 -20.73 -10.72 -3.78
N ASN A 202 -21.44 -11.81 -3.51
CA ASN A 202 -20.93 -12.86 -2.64
C ASN A 202 -19.97 -13.72 -3.46
N TYR A 203 -18.68 -13.56 -3.20
CA TYR A 203 -17.67 -14.37 -3.84
C TYR A 203 -17.59 -15.75 -3.20
N VAL A 204 -17.37 -16.75 -4.05
CA VAL A 204 -17.20 -18.13 -3.65
C VAL A 204 -15.74 -18.51 -3.82
N PHE A 205 -15.18 -19.13 -2.79
CA PHE A 205 -13.76 -19.49 -2.80
C PHE A 205 -13.55 -20.91 -3.33
N GLY A 206 -12.88 -21.02 -4.49
CA GLY A 206 -12.56 -22.28 -5.15
C GLY A 206 -11.24 -22.89 -4.73
N GLY A 207 -10.62 -22.34 -3.68
CA GLY A 207 -9.31 -22.72 -3.20
C GLY A 207 -8.18 -21.97 -3.90
N PHE A 208 -6.98 -22.52 -3.79
CA PHE A 208 -5.76 -21.93 -4.29
C PHE A 208 -4.76 -23.03 -4.64
N PHE A 209 -3.78 -22.70 -5.47
CA PHE A 209 -2.66 -23.57 -5.79
C PHE A 209 -1.40 -22.75 -6.01
N ALA A 210 -0.26 -23.36 -5.75
CA ALA A 210 1.03 -22.83 -6.15
C ALA A 210 1.61 -23.71 -7.25
N ARG A 211 2.15 -23.10 -8.30
CA ARG A 211 2.77 -23.83 -9.40
C ARG A 211 4.07 -23.20 -9.84
N VAL A 212 4.93 -24.04 -10.40
CA VAL A 212 6.08 -23.61 -11.20
C VAL A 212 5.63 -23.34 -12.63
N LYS A 213 5.96 -22.15 -13.14
CA LYS A 213 5.64 -21.71 -14.51
C LYS A 213 6.80 -21.96 -15.47
N GLU A 214 8.00 -21.62 -15.04
CA GLU A 214 9.22 -21.67 -15.85
C GLU A 214 10.35 -22.21 -14.98
N VAL A 215 11.16 -23.11 -15.55
CA VAL A 215 12.39 -23.63 -14.95
C VAL A 215 13.51 -23.48 -15.97
N TYR A 216 14.60 -22.84 -15.57
CA TYR A 216 15.83 -22.80 -16.35
C TYR A 216 16.94 -23.45 -15.53
N THR A 217 17.35 -24.65 -15.93
CA THR A 217 18.46 -25.38 -15.30
C THR A 217 19.65 -25.43 -16.25
N TYR A 218 20.81 -24.99 -15.77
CA TYR A 218 22.07 -25.29 -16.44
C TYR A 218 22.66 -26.54 -15.77
N GLY A 219 22.63 -27.69 -16.44
CA GLY A 219 23.49 -28.85 -16.11
C GLY A 219 22.99 -29.94 -15.14
N LEU A 220 21.99 -29.72 -14.29
CA LEU A 220 21.37 -30.77 -13.45
C LEU A 220 19.87 -30.48 -13.20
N GLY A 221 19.05 -31.53 -13.17
CA GLY A 221 17.63 -31.43 -12.83
C GLY A 221 17.44 -31.30 -11.32
N ASP A 222 17.17 -30.09 -10.83
CA ASP A 222 16.76 -29.88 -9.45
C ASP A 222 15.27 -30.22 -9.27
N ASP A 223 14.94 -30.96 -8.19
CA ASP A 223 13.54 -31.24 -7.83
C ASP A 223 12.88 -30.03 -7.15
N TRP A 224 11.96 -29.40 -7.89
CA TRP A 224 11.13 -28.29 -7.43
C TRP A 224 9.72 -28.74 -6.99
N SER A 225 9.50 -30.04 -6.75
CA SER A 225 8.21 -30.57 -6.26
C SER A 225 7.71 -29.87 -5.00
N SER A 226 8.62 -29.56 -4.06
CA SER A 226 8.33 -28.90 -2.78
C SER A 226 7.74 -27.49 -2.87
N VAL A 227 7.88 -26.80 -4.02
CA VAL A 227 7.29 -25.46 -4.23
C VAL A 227 5.94 -25.49 -4.93
N ASN A 228 5.52 -26.66 -5.39
CA ASN A 228 4.19 -26.87 -5.95
C ASN A 228 3.20 -27.22 -4.85
N LEU A 229 2.00 -26.68 -4.95
CA LEU A 229 0.86 -26.99 -4.08
C LEU A 229 -0.37 -27.12 -4.96
N ALA A 230 -0.87 -28.35 -5.13
CA ALA A 230 -2.09 -28.58 -5.88
C ALA A 230 -3.31 -28.01 -5.14
N ASN A 231 -4.30 -27.52 -5.88
CA ASN A 231 -5.59 -27.17 -5.33
C ASN A 231 -6.28 -28.47 -4.90
N PRO A 232 -6.64 -28.65 -3.61
CA PRO A 232 -7.18 -29.93 -3.17
C PRO A 232 -8.56 -30.27 -3.76
N LEU A 233 -9.28 -29.33 -4.39
CA LEU A 233 -10.53 -29.64 -5.10
C LEU A 233 -10.31 -30.24 -6.49
N THR A 234 -9.31 -29.75 -7.23
CA THR A 234 -9.00 -30.22 -8.59
C THR A 234 -7.90 -31.27 -8.61
N LEU A 235 -7.22 -31.47 -7.47
CA LEU A 235 -6.04 -32.31 -7.31
C LEU A 235 -4.91 -31.92 -8.28
N GLY A 236 -4.90 -30.67 -8.75
CA GLY A 236 -3.95 -30.16 -9.74
C GLY A 236 -3.74 -28.65 -9.64
N TYR A 237 -3.12 -28.07 -10.67
CA TYR A 237 -2.74 -26.64 -10.73
C TYR A 237 -3.74 -25.81 -11.53
N THR A 238 -5.02 -26.06 -11.31
CA THR A 238 -6.14 -25.44 -12.01
C THR A 238 -7.22 -25.03 -11.03
N CYS A 239 -7.97 -23.98 -11.41
CA CYS A 239 -9.19 -23.63 -10.71
C CYS A 239 -10.31 -24.61 -11.06
N PRO A 240 -11.29 -24.85 -10.15
CA PRO A 240 -12.47 -25.62 -10.48
C PRO A 240 -13.24 -24.98 -11.65
N THR A 241 -14.05 -25.77 -12.35
CA THR A 241 -14.83 -25.28 -13.50
C THR A 241 -15.68 -24.08 -13.11
N LYS A 242 -15.67 -23.02 -13.94
CA LYS A 242 -16.34 -21.72 -13.72
C LYS A 242 -15.74 -20.81 -12.64
N PHE A 243 -14.61 -21.17 -12.03
CA PHE A 243 -13.84 -20.26 -11.19
C PHE A 243 -12.78 -19.54 -12.02
N GLU A 244 -12.62 -18.25 -11.76
CA GLU A 244 -11.59 -17.41 -12.35
C GLU A 244 -10.29 -17.50 -11.55
N ALA A 245 -9.17 -17.56 -12.27
CA ALA A 245 -7.83 -17.61 -11.69
C ALA A 245 -7.27 -16.19 -11.49
N SER A 246 -6.92 -15.86 -10.25
CA SER A 246 -6.27 -14.60 -9.89
C SER A 246 -4.87 -14.85 -9.34
N ILE A 247 -3.85 -14.27 -9.95
CA ILE A 247 -2.46 -14.39 -9.49
C ILE A 247 -2.28 -13.55 -8.23
N VAL A 248 -1.92 -14.20 -7.13
CA VAL A 248 -1.65 -13.56 -5.83
C VAL A 248 -0.22 -13.05 -5.74
N TYR A 249 0.75 -13.82 -6.25
CA TYR A 249 2.11 -13.36 -6.47
C TYR A 249 2.81 -14.21 -7.53
N SER A 250 3.82 -13.62 -8.15
CA SER A 250 4.79 -14.30 -9.00
C SER A 250 6.19 -14.01 -8.47
N ARG A 251 6.98 -15.05 -8.23
CA ARG A 251 8.30 -14.97 -7.60
C ARG A 251 9.32 -15.74 -8.41
N ILE A 252 10.51 -15.18 -8.61
CA ILE A 252 11.63 -15.89 -9.23
C ILE A 252 12.58 -16.31 -8.12
N SER A 253 12.87 -17.59 -7.99
CA SER A 253 13.83 -18.10 -7.00
C SER A 253 15.06 -18.66 -7.72
N PHE A 254 16.23 -18.52 -7.09
CA PHE A 254 17.47 -19.11 -7.59
C PHE A 254 18.11 -20.02 -6.55
N ARG A 255 18.74 -21.09 -7.01
CA ARG A 255 19.61 -21.96 -6.19
C ARG A 255 20.99 -22.03 -6.81
N THR A 256 22.01 -21.87 -5.97
CA THR A 256 23.42 -22.09 -6.33
C THR A 256 23.97 -23.25 -5.50
N HIS A 257 24.43 -24.30 -6.18
CA HIS A 257 25.08 -25.44 -5.55
C HIS A 257 26.50 -25.09 -5.07
N THR A 258 27.02 -25.84 -4.09
CA THR A 258 28.27 -25.57 -3.35
C THR A 258 29.53 -25.33 -4.21
N ASN A 259 29.51 -25.80 -5.46
CA ASN A 259 30.66 -25.72 -6.39
C ASN A 259 30.57 -24.53 -7.37
N GLY A 260 29.54 -23.67 -7.27
CA GLY A 260 29.42 -22.44 -8.07
C GLY A 260 29.23 -22.65 -9.58
N GLN A 261 28.97 -23.88 -10.04
CA GLN A 261 28.89 -24.22 -11.46
C GLN A 261 27.45 -24.23 -12.02
N TYR A 262 26.43 -24.30 -11.17
CA TYR A 262 25.04 -24.46 -11.62
C TYR A 262 24.12 -23.43 -11.00
N HIS A 263 23.40 -22.72 -11.88
CA HIS A 263 22.30 -21.83 -11.52
C HIS A 263 21.01 -22.46 -12.00
N ALA A 264 20.05 -22.64 -11.10
CA ALA A 264 18.69 -22.99 -11.46
C ALA A 264 17.77 -21.80 -11.15
N PHE A 265 17.00 -21.37 -12.13
CA PHE A 265 15.97 -20.34 -11.98
C PHE A 265 14.60 -20.99 -12.01
N VAL A 266 13.76 -20.65 -11.05
CA VAL A 266 12.37 -21.09 -11.03
C VAL A 266 11.44 -19.91 -10.87
N LYS A 267 10.43 -19.82 -11.72
CA LYS A 267 9.34 -18.86 -11.57
C LYS A 267 8.13 -19.56 -10.97
N GLN A 268 7.74 -19.16 -9.77
CA GLN A 268 6.62 -19.71 -9.02
C GLN A 268 5.47 -18.70 -8.96
N GLU A 269 4.25 -19.18 -9.14
CA GLU A 269 3.03 -18.40 -9.00
C GLU A 269 2.15 -19.01 -7.90
N LEU A 270 1.64 -18.17 -6.99
CA LEU A 270 0.47 -18.52 -6.16
C LEU A 270 -0.78 -17.97 -6.83
N VAL A 271 -1.78 -18.81 -7.01
CA VAL A 271 -3.04 -18.49 -7.69
C VAL A 271 -4.20 -18.79 -6.77
N SER A 272 -5.14 -17.85 -6.69
CA SER A 272 -6.42 -17.97 -5.98
C SER A 272 -7.57 -18.12 -6.97
N CYS A 273 -8.56 -18.93 -6.61
CA CYS A 273 -9.72 -19.21 -7.45
C CYS A 273 -10.98 -18.61 -6.85
N LEU A 274 -11.67 -17.74 -7.59
CA LEU A 274 -12.90 -17.06 -7.14
C LEU A 274 -13.99 -17.15 -8.20
N ALA A 275 -15.25 -17.14 -7.76
CA ALA A 275 -16.41 -17.03 -8.65
C ALA A 275 -17.44 -16.07 -8.04
N ASN A 276 -18.22 -15.40 -8.89
CA ASN A 276 -19.24 -14.43 -8.48
C ASN A 276 -20.61 -15.08 -8.18
N GLU A 277 -20.71 -16.41 -8.36
CA GLU A 277 -21.94 -17.17 -8.16
C GLU A 277 -21.65 -18.48 -7.41
N SER A 278 -22.64 -18.97 -6.65
CA SER A 278 -22.58 -20.26 -5.96
C SER A 278 -22.61 -21.41 -6.96
N LEU A 279 -21.41 -21.89 -7.32
CA LEU A 279 -21.23 -22.93 -8.32
C LEU A 279 -20.36 -24.07 -7.77
N GLY A 280 -20.96 -25.26 -7.63
CA GLY A 280 -20.23 -26.51 -7.36
C GLY A 280 -19.57 -26.61 -5.99
N MET A 281 -18.47 -27.38 -5.92
CA MET A 281 -17.68 -27.58 -4.70
C MET A 281 -16.87 -26.32 -4.38
N ASN A 282 -17.04 -25.78 -3.17
CA ASN A 282 -16.35 -24.59 -2.70
C ASN A 282 -15.70 -24.82 -1.32
N TYR A 283 -14.85 -23.87 -0.92
CA TYR A 283 -14.32 -23.80 0.42
C TYR A 283 -14.99 -22.68 1.21
N LEU A 284 -15.28 -22.98 2.46
CA LEU A 284 -15.41 -21.97 3.49
C LEU A 284 -14.01 -21.44 3.83
N PHE A 285 -13.86 -20.12 3.86
CA PHE A 285 -12.63 -19.46 4.31
C PHE A 285 -12.72 -19.16 5.81
N GLY A 286 -11.75 -19.65 6.60
CA GLY A 286 -11.71 -19.49 8.06
C GLY A 286 -10.66 -18.48 8.52
N GLY A 287 -10.19 -17.63 7.63
CA GLY A 287 -9.07 -16.72 7.87
C GLY A 287 -7.73 -17.30 7.48
N LEU A 288 -6.67 -16.58 7.81
CA LEU A 288 -5.29 -16.96 7.54
C LEU A 288 -4.40 -16.47 8.68
N TYR A 289 -3.19 -17.02 8.77
CA TYR A 289 -2.15 -16.50 9.64
C TYR A 289 -0.78 -16.67 8.99
N SER A 290 0.15 -15.83 9.42
CA SER A 290 1.55 -15.79 8.98
C SER A 290 2.43 -15.46 10.19
N PRO A 291 3.77 -15.46 10.09
CA PRO A 291 4.61 -14.95 11.16
C PRO A 291 4.23 -13.52 11.59
N ASP A 292 3.85 -12.68 10.62
CA ASP A 292 3.53 -11.26 10.84
C ASP A 292 2.11 -11.02 11.38
N VAL A 293 1.15 -11.92 11.08
CA VAL A 293 -0.28 -11.67 11.32
C VAL A 293 -0.97 -12.87 11.96
N ASP A 294 -1.75 -12.61 13.01
CA ASP A 294 -2.61 -13.62 13.65
C ASP A 294 -3.93 -13.78 12.89
N ASN A 295 -4.52 -14.97 12.97
CA ASN A 295 -5.83 -15.18 12.36
C ASN A 295 -6.88 -14.30 13.04
N ILE A 296 -7.63 -13.57 12.21
CA ILE A 296 -8.61 -12.58 12.63
C ILE A 296 -9.74 -13.17 13.50
N GLN A 297 -10.10 -14.44 13.30
CA GLN A 297 -11.12 -15.17 14.03
C GLN A 297 -10.60 -15.70 15.37
N THR A 298 -9.41 -16.31 15.39
CA THR A 298 -8.87 -16.98 16.59
C THR A 298 -7.99 -16.06 17.44
N LYS A 299 -7.55 -14.92 16.89
CA LYS A 299 -6.54 -14.03 17.47
C LYS A 299 -5.23 -14.76 17.82
N SER A 300 -4.91 -15.81 17.08
CA SER A 300 -3.68 -16.59 17.24
C SER A 300 -3.20 -17.18 15.91
N LYS A 301 -2.00 -17.78 15.89
CA LYS A 301 -1.45 -18.50 14.72
C LYS A 301 -2.10 -19.88 14.51
N SER A 302 -3.44 -19.92 14.48
CA SER A 302 -4.21 -21.16 14.38
C SER A 302 -5.51 -20.97 13.60
N CYS A 303 -6.03 -22.08 13.06
CA CYS A 303 -7.32 -22.10 12.41
C CYS A 303 -8.47 -22.27 13.40
N PRO A 304 -9.67 -21.73 13.10
CA PRO A 304 -10.85 -21.97 13.90
C PRO A 304 -11.25 -23.46 13.90
N PRO A 305 -12.10 -23.89 14.86
CA PRO A 305 -12.58 -25.28 14.92
C PRO A 305 -13.14 -25.75 13.58
N PHE A 306 -12.88 -27.02 13.23
CA PHE A 306 -13.26 -27.65 11.96
C PHE A 306 -12.49 -27.19 10.71
N TYR A 307 -11.61 -26.20 10.79
CA TYR A 307 -10.82 -25.75 9.64
C TYR A 307 -9.44 -26.41 9.62
N LYS A 308 -8.97 -26.74 8.42
CA LYS A 308 -7.62 -27.23 8.19
C LYS A 308 -6.74 -26.09 7.69
N ALA A 309 -5.55 -25.96 8.26
CA ALA A 309 -4.51 -25.09 7.72
C ALA A 309 -3.88 -25.73 6.49
N ILE A 310 -3.88 -25.01 5.37
CA ILE A 310 -3.02 -25.33 4.23
C ILE A 310 -1.96 -24.24 4.15
N THR A 311 -0.71 -24.64 4.35
CA THR A 311 0.43 -23.73 4.36
C THR A 311 1.05 -23.64 2.98
N VAL A 312 1.05 -22.45 2.39
CA VAL A 312 1.88 -22.12 1.23
C VAL A 312 3.29 -21.92 1.76
N ASN A 313 4.12 -22.94 1.54
CA ASN A 313 5.50 -22.94 1.99
C ASN A 313 6.38 -22.31 0.89
N ALA A 314 6.38 -20.98 0.81
CA ALA A 314 7.50 -20.30 0.19
C ALA A 314 8.65 -20.44 1.20
N GLN A 315 9.82 -20.94 0.78
CA GLN A 315 10.96 -21.31 1.64
C GLN A 315 11.47 -20.20 2.61
N LEU A 316 10.81 -19.04 2.68
CA LEU A 316 11.20 -17.80 3.36
C LEU A 316 9.98 -17.02 3.94
N GLY A 317 8.79 -17.63 4.03
CA GLY A 317 7.59 -17.02 4.61
C GLY A 317 6.37 -17.96 4.51
N SER A 318 5.82 -18.35 5.66
CA SER A 318 4.72 -19.33 5.72
C SER A 318 3.36 -18.64 5.77
N LEU A 319 2.57 -18.74 4.71
CA LEU A 319 1.16 -18.31 4.73
C LEU A 319 0.28 -19.52 4.98
N SER A 320 -0.39 -19.57 6.11
CA SER A 320 -1.34 -20.64 6.41
C SER A 320 -2.76 -20.14 6.19
N ILE A 321 -3.45 -20.77 5.25
CA ILE A 321 -4.83 -20.43 4.85
C ILE A 321 -5.75 -21.49 5.43
N CYS A 322 -6.73 -21.05 6.23
CA CYS A 322 -7.67 -21.94 6.90
C CYS A 322 -8.86 -22.21 5.99
N ILE A 323 -9.04 -23.47 5.59
CA ILE A 323 -10.14 -23.87 4.70
C ILE A 323 -10.92 -25.06 5.25
N ASN A 324 -12.21 -25.12 4.90
CA ASN A 324 -13.09 -26.26 5.16
C ASN A 324 -14.01 -26.45 3.95
N ASN A 325 -14.20 -27.69 3.49
CA ASN A 325 -15.11 -28.05 2.38
C ASN A 325 -16.25 -28.98 2.82
N SER A 326 -16.47 -29.13 4.12
CA SER A 326 -17.55 -29.94 4.67
C SER A 326 -18.83 -29.12 4.75
N ASP A 327 -19.99 -29.75 4.52
CA ASP A 327 -21.29 -29.15 4.77
C ASP A 327 -21.65 -29.18 6.27
N ASN A 328 -20.71 -28.72 7.12
CA ASN A 328 -20.86 -28.71 8.57
C ASN A 328 -21.41 -27.35 9.02
N SER A 329 -22.59 -27.36 9.63
CA SER A 329 -23.25 -26.15 10.16
C SER A 329 -22.42 -25.42 11.22
N TYR A 330 -21.57 -26.12 11.97
CA TYR A 330 -20.64 -25.53 12.93
C TYR A 330 -19.46 -24.84 12.24
N ALA A 331 -18.95 -25.40 11.14
CA ALA A 331 -17.89 -24.77 10.35
C ALA A 331 -18.39 -23.45 9.72
N LYS A 332 -19.63 -23.44 9.19
CA LYS A 332 -20.26 -22.24 8.62
C LYS A 332 -20.31 -21.05 9.60
N ARG A 333 -20.33 -21.28 10.91
CA ARG A 333 -20.32 -20.20 11.93
C ARG A 333 -19.01 -19.40 11.96
N TYR A 334 -17.90 -20.02 11.58
CA TYR A 334 -16.58 -19.38 11.55
C TYR A 334 -16.19 -18.93 10.12
N ALA A 335 -17.06 -19.14 9.14
CA ALA A 335 -16.80 -18.78 7.75
C ALA A 335 -16.79 -17.26 7.59
N LEU A 336 -15.71 -16.77 7.00
CA LEU A 336 -15.51 -15.38 6.65
C LEU A 336 -15.92 -15.13 5.19
N PRO A 337 -16.60 -14.01 4.89
CA PRO A 337 -16.96 -13.62 3.53
C PRO A 337 -15.72 -13.13 2.77
N PHE A 338 -15.04 -14.04 2.07
CA PHE A 338 -13.76 -13.80 1.42
C PHE A 338 -13.94 -13.36 -0.04
N GLY A 339 -13.37 -12.21 -0.38
CA GLY A 339 -13.41 -11.61 -1.72
C GLY A 339 -12.11 -11.74 -2.51
N GLY A 340 -11.17 -12.57 -2.05
CA GLY A 340 -9.88 -12.75 -2.73
C GLY A 340 -8.68 -12.12 -2.05
N PHE A 341 -7.53 -12.23 -2.70
CA PHE A 341 -6.28 -11.60 -2.27
C PHE A 341 -6.01 -10.31 -3.06
N ALA A 342 -5.26 -9.41 -2.46
CA ALA A 342 -4.81 -8.15 -3.05
C ALA A 342 -3.28 -8.00 -2.90
N SER A 343 -2.58 -7.67 -3.96
CA SER A 343 -1.11 -7.74 -4.10
C SER A 343 -0.65 -6.84 -5.25
N SER A 344 0.66 -6.75 -5.51
CA SER A 344 1.16 -6.07 -6.71
C SER A 344 0.63 -6.66 -8.02
N SER A 345 0.34 -7.97 -8.07
CA SER A 345 -0.16 -8.66 -9.26
C SER A 345 -1.57 -8.24 -9.69
N ASN A 346 -2.35 -7.66 -8.77
CA ASN A 346 -3.68 -7.13 -9.03
C ASN A 346 -3.85 -5.72 -8.44
N GLU A 347 -2.78 -4.93 -8.47
CA GLU A 347 -2.77 -3.50 -8.10
C GLU A 347 -3.26 -3.20 -6.68
N TYR A 348 -3.17 -4.17 -5.77
CA TYR A 348 -3.62 -4.11 -4.38
C TYR A 348 -5.12 -3.81 -4.23
N GLN A 349 -5.93 -4.20 -5.22
CA GLN A 349 -7.36 -3.93 -5.25
C GLN A 349 -8.18 -5.07 -4.65
N CYS A 350 -9.15 -4.72 -3.80
CA CYS A 350 -10.22 -5.61 -3.37
C CYS A 350 -11.48 -5.35 -4.19
N PRO A 351 -12.41 -6.31 -4.29
CA PRO A 351 -13.73 -6.06 -4.87
C PRO A 351 -14.50 -4.96 -4.12
N ILE A 352 -15.45 -4.34 -4.81
CA ILE A 352 -16.35 -3.31 -4.27
C ILE A 352 -17.07 -3.86 -3.03
N GLY A 353 -17.07 -3.11 -1.93
CA GLY A 353 -17.68 -3.53 -0.65
C GLY A 353 -16.84 -4.51 0.20
N TYR A 354 -15.60 -4.80 -0.23
CA TYR A 354 -14.64 -5.61 0.55
C TYR A 354 -13.48 -4.76 1.07
N LYS A 355 -13.12 -5.01 2.33
CA LYS A 355 -12.04 -4.33 3.03
C LYS A 355 -10.74 -5.14 2.97
N LYS A 356 -9.63 -4.42 2.80
CA LYS A 356 -8.28 -4.97 2.67
C LYS A 356 -7.65 -5.21 4.05
N TYR A 357 -7.16 -6.43 4.30
CA TYR A 357 -6.47 -6.83 5.53
C TYR A 357 -5.08 -7.37 5.20
N PHE A 358 -4.05 -6.96 5.94
CA PHE A 358 -2.69 -7.44 5.71
C PHE A 358 -2.60 -8.94 6.03
N ALA A 359 -2.04 -9.73 5.12
CA ALA A 359 -1.81 -11.16 5.32
C ALA A 359 -0.37 -11.45 5.70
N MET A 360 0.57 -10.94 4.91
CA MET A 360 2.01 -11.11 5.12
C MET A 360 2.81 -10.20 4.21
N LYS A 361 4.08 -10.01 4.59
CA LYS A 361 5.12 -9.56 3.67
C LYS A 361 5.78 -10.81 3.07
N PHE A 362 5.98 -10.83 1.76
CA PHE A 362 6.88 -11.79 1.14
C PHE A 362 8.12 -11.02 0.69
N ASP A 363 9.29 -11.43 1.18
CA ASP A 363 10.56 -10.75 0.92
C ASP A 363 11.55 -11.63 0.15
N VAL A 364 12.56 -10.96 -0.40
CA VAL A 364 13.84 -11.56 -0.80
C VAL A 364 14.55 -11.99 0.48
N ILE A 365 14.80 -13.28 0.68
CA ILE A 365 15.60 -13.77 1.82
C ILE A 365 16.63 -14.79 1.31
N THR A 366 17.74 -14.84 2.04
CA THR A 366 18.99 -15.61 1.91
C THR A 366 18.84 -17.12 2.21
N PRO A 367 19.83 -17.97 1.86
CA PRO A 367 19.63 -19.41 1.71
C PRO A 367 19.33 -20.21 2.98
N ALA A 368 18.56 -21.29 2.79
CA ALA A 368 18.42 -22.40 3.72
C ALA A 368 19.71 -23.25 3.81
N ALA A 369 19.90 -23.92 4.94
CA ALA A 369 21.08 -24.75 5.24
C ALA A 369 21.37 -25.77 4.12
N GLY A 370 22.59 -25.72 3.57
CA GLY A 370 23.07 -26.62 2.50
C GLY A 370 23.31 -25.94 1.14
N TYR A 371 22.82 -24.71 0.93
CA TYR A 371 23.05 -23.92 -0.28
C TYR A 371 23.90 -22.69 0.03
N LYS A 372 24.90 -22.38 -0.82
CA LYS A 372 25.80 -21.23 -0.61
C LYS A 372 25.11 -19.89 -0.94
N PHE A 373 24.22 -19.90 -1.94
CA PHE A 373 23.38 -18.77 -2.33
C PHE A 373 22.00 -19.28 -2.77
N ALA A 374 20.96 -18.79 -2.12
CA ALA A 374 19.59 -18.84 -2.62
C ALA A 374 19.01 -17.49 -2.25
N ALA A 375 18.63 -16.73 -3.25
CA ALA A 375 17.77 -15.59 -3.03
C ALA A 375 16.65 -15.68 -4.05
N SER A 376 15.78 -14.69 -3.98
CA SER A 376 14.61 -14.69 -4.80
C SER A 376 14.20 -13.27 -5.07
N PHE A 377 13.85 -12.99 -6.32
CA PHE A 377 13.39 -11.70 -6.76
C PHE A 377 11.87 -11.63 -6.64
N GLY A 378 11.41 -10.57 -5.98
CA GLY A 378 10.01 -10.33 -5.64
C GLY A 378 9.85 -10.04 -4.16
N SER A 379 9.65 -8.77 -3.81
CA SER A 379 9.21 -8.35 -2.49
C SER A 379 7.87 -7.61 -2.59
N GLY A 380 6.95 -7.89 -1.69
CA GLY A 380 5.62 -7.30 -1.73
C GLY A 380 4.77 -7.64 -0.52
N ASN A 381 3.65 -6.94 -0.42
CA ASN A 381 2.66 -7.19 0.62
C ASN A 381 1.52 -7.97 -0.03
N ILE A 382 1.10 -9.04 0.63
CA ILE A 382 -0.15 -9.73 0.30
C ILE A 382 -1.17 -9.28 1.33
N TYR A 383 -2.33 -8.90 0.81
CA TYR A 383 -3.53 -8.60 1.57
C TYR A 383 -4.62 -9.58 1.17
N TYR A 384 -5.66 -9.67 2.01
CA TYR A 384 -6.87 -10.42 1.74
C TYR A 384 -8.09 -9.54 1.98
N CYS A 385 -9.15 -9.83 1.23
CA CYS A 385 -10.34 -8.99 1.15
C CYS A 385 -11.48 -9.67 1.90
N LEU A 386 -12.08 -8.98 2.89
CA LEU A 386 -13.26 -9.45 3.62
C LEU A 386 -14.40 -8.45 3.51
N GLN A 387 -15.64 -8.94 3.39
CA GLN A 387 -16.82 -8.09 3.34
C GLN A 387 -17.02 -7.30 4.66
N GLU A 388 -17.29 -6.01 4.53
CA GLU A 388 -17.20 -5.02 5.63
C GLU A 388 -18.20 -5.27 6.78
N LEU A 389 -19.45 -5.60 6.46
CA LEU A 389 -20.53 -5.81 7.44
C LEU A 389 -20.17 -6.86 8.51
N TYR A 390 -19.38 -7.86 8.14
CA TYR A 390 -19.00 -8.95 9.05
C TYR A 390 -17.88 -8.54 10.01
N VAL A 391 -17.01 -7.62 9.60
CA VAL A 391 -15.84 -7.22 10.41
C VAL A 391 -16.15 -6.08 11.39
N LYS A 392 -17.14 -5.22 11.10
CA LYS A 392 -17.67 -4.25 12.07
C LYS A 392 -18.15 -4.94 13.36
N ASN A 393 -18.67 -6.17 13.26
CA ASN A 393 -19.06 -6.99 14.40
C ASN A 393 -17.88 -7.56 15.21
N MET A 394 -16.64 -7.45 14.73
CA MET A 394 -15.43 -7.98 15.39
C MET A 394 -14.57 -6.90 16.08
N GLY A 395 -14.92 -5.61 16.00
CA GLY A 395 -14.27 -4.54 16.76
C GLY A 395 -12.80 -4.25 16.41
N ILE A 396 -12.39 -4.45 15.16
CA ILE A 396 -10.98 -4.37 14.75
C ILE A 396 -10.61 -2.95 14.31
N VAL A 397 -9.66 -2.33 15.02
CA VAL A 397 -9.02 -1.06 14.62
C VAL A 397 -7.84 -1.37 13.70
N LEU A 398 -7.85 -0.82 12.49
CA LEU A 398 -6.75 -1.02 11.55
C LEU A 398 -5.59 -0.07 11.87
N PRO A 399 -4.35 -0.57 12.03
CA PRO A 399 -3.19 0.30 12.12
C PRO A 399 -2.91 0.98 10.78
N ARG A 400 -2.36 2.20 10.84
CA ARG A 400 -1.82 2.94 9.69
C ARG A 400 -0.74 2.06 9.05
N ILE A 401 -0.90 1.70 7.78
CA ILE A 401 0.11 0.93 7.05
C ILE A 401 1.28 1.87 6.78
N GLN A 402 2.29 1.85 7.65
CA GLN A 402 3.58 2.41 7.29
C GLN A 402 4.18 1.57 6.18
N PRO A 403 4.80 2.20 5.16
CA PRO A 403 5.41 1.43 4.10
C PRO A 403 6.54 0.57 4.68
N SER A 404 6.45 -0.74 4.44
CA SER A 404 7.46 -1.71 4.85
C SER A 404 8.70 -1.58 3.96
N PHE A 405 9.72 -0.85 4.41
CA PHE A 405 10.95 -0.61 3.65
C PHE A 405 12.23 -1.20 4.28
N ASN A 406 12.11 -2.15 5.21
CA ASN A 406 13.23 -2.61 6.05
C ASN A 406 14.21 -3.65 5.47
N ASN A 407 14.27 -3.88 4.15
CA ASN A 407 15.22 -4.87 3.63
C ASN A 407 16.24 -4.20 2.70
N THR A 408 17.42 -3.93 3.26
CA THR A 408 18.65 -3.71 2.49
C THR A 408 18.89 -4.89 1.56
N PRO A 409 19.10 -4.68 0.25
CA PRO A 409 19.63 -5.71 -0.62
C PRO A 409 21.00 -6.14 -0.09
N ASP A 410 21.23 -7.44 0.01
CA ASP A 410 22.50 -7.99 0.49
C ASP A 410 23.60 -7.66 -0.54
N CYS A 411 24.55 -6.80 -0.15
CA CYS A 411 25.62 -6.30 -1.02
C CYS A 411 26.62 -7.38 -1.48
N SER A 412 26.45 -8.65 -1.09
CA SER A 412 27.32 -9.76 -1.50
C SER A 412 27.14 -10.20 -2.96
N LEU A 413 26.13 -9.71 -3.68
CA LEU A 413 25.88 -10.07 -5.10
C LEU A 413 26.83 -9.38 -6.09
N ARG A 414 27.39 -8.21 -5.74
CA ARG A 414 28.34 -7.46 -6.60
C ARG A 414 29.64 -8.20 -6.88
N GLU A 415 30.08 -9.10 -6.00
CA GLU A 415 31.30 -9.91 -6.25
C GLU A 415 31.11 -11.01 -7.30
N ILE A 416 29.87 -11.35 -7.67
CA ILE A 416 29.58 -12.46 -8.58
C ILE A 416 29.42 -11.97 -10.04
N GLU A 417 28.79 -10.81 -10.27
CA GLU A 417 28.67 -10.23 -11.62
C GLU A 417 30.03 -9.78 -12.17
N VAL A 418 30.89 -9.16 -11.34
CA VAL A 418 32.25 -8.77 -11.74
C VAL A 418 33.10 -10.00 -12.15
N LYS A 419 32.94 -11.13 -11.45
CA LYS A 419 33.67 -12.38 -11.78
C LYS A 419 33.13 -13.11 -13.02
N LEU A 420 31.90 -12.83 -13.46
CA LEU A 420 31.32 -13.41 -14.68
C LEU A 420 31.70 -12.59 -15.92
N GLU A 421 31.78 -11.26 -15.80
CA GLU A 421 32.26 -10.40 -16.89
C GLU A 421 33.78 -10.58 -17.13
N GLU A 422 34.59 -10.70 -16.06
CA GLU A 422 36.02 -11.02 -16.20
C GLU A 422 36.27 -12.40 -16.85
N LYS A 423 35.37 -13.37 -16.67
CA LYS A 423 35.51 -14.70 -17.27
C LYS A 423 35.13 -14.73 -18.75
N ASN A 424 34.17 -13.89 -19.17
CA ASN A 424 33.77 -13.77 -20.56
C ASN A 424 34.76 -12.94 -21.38
N SER A 425 35.45 -11.95 -20.79
CA SER A 425 36.51 -11.20 -21.51
C SER A 425 37.78 -12.02 -21.75
N ILE A 426 38.03 -13.07 -20.95
CA ILE A 426 39.16 -13.99 -21.14
C ILE A 426 38.86 -15.06 -22.19
N LEU A 427 37.58 -15.32 -22.52
CA LEU A 427 37.19 -16.30 -23.55
C LEU A 427 37.08 -15.70 -24.96
N GLU A 428 36.96 -14.38 -25.11
CA GLU A 428 36.94 -13.71 -26.43
C GLU A 428 38.33 -13.24 -26.93
N THR A 429 39.40 -13.48 -26.15
CA THR A 429 40.79 -13.12 -26.55
C THR A 429 41.68 -14.33 -26.84
N GLY A 430 41.10 -15.53 -26.96
CA GLY A 430 41.80 -16.79 -27.21
C GLY A 430 41.41 -17.45 -28.53
N SER A 431 41.43 -16.72 -29.64
CA SER A 431 41.45 -17.30 -30.98
C SER A 431 42.19 -16.38 -31.96
N GLU A 432 43.52 -16.38 -31.85
CA GLU A 432 44.49 -16.26 -32.96
C GLU A 432 45.76 -17.02 -32.58
#